data_AF-A0A7L2L2Q2-F1
#
_entry.id   AF-A0A7L2L2Q2-F1
#
_cell.length_a   1.000
_cell.length_b   1.000
_cell.length_c   1.000
_cell.angle_alpha   90.00
_cell.angle_beta   90.00
_cell.angle_gamma   90.00
#
_symmetry.space_group_name_H-M   'P 1'
#
loop_
_entity.id
_entity.type
_entity.pdbx_description
1 polymer ?
#
loop_
_entity_poly.entity_id
_entity_poly.type
_entity_poly.pdbx_seq_one_letter_code
_entity_poly.pdbx_strand_id
1 'polypeptide(L)'
;PYTILFRGGSFFTVYEAGVFCALRDLSPDIMKSASRIYGASSGSVVATVGLCGCDVGKGYRFLFYNLSHVKTSVCGLVLGGGILRFLRNTLEKFLPPNAHELVSGKLHIVLTRLHDWRNVTVSEFASREELIQ
;
A
#
# COMPACT_ATOMS: atom_id res chain seq x y z
N PRO A 1 -12.71 10.29 15.92
CA PRO A 1 -11.88 9.28 15.22
C PRO A 1 -11.55 9.75 13.80
N TYR A 2 -10.26 9.84 13.47
CA TYR A 2 -9.83 10.26 12.14
C TYR A 2 -9.89 9.10 11.15
N THR A 3 -10.12 9.43 9.88
CA THR A 3 -10.01 8.49 8.77
C THR A 3 -9.03 9.08 7.77
N ILE A 4 -8.04 8.29 7.36
CA ILE A 4 -7.01 8.70 6.39
C ILE A 4 -7.23 7.90 5.12
N LEU A 5 -7.17 8.54 3.95
CA LEU A 5 -7.30 7.90 2.65
C LEU A 5 -6.09 8.20 1.78
N PHE A 6 -5.40 7.15 1.36
CA PHE A 6 -4.34 7.19 0.36
C PHE A 6 -4.89 6.73 -0.99
N ARG A 7 -4.83 7.61 -1.98
CA ARG A 7 -5.42 7.38 -3.30
C ARG A 7 -4.45 6.65 -4.21
N GLY A 8 -5.01 5.93 -5.18
CA GLY A 8 -4.24 5.35 -6.26
C GLY A 8 -3.72 6.42 -7.20
N GLY A 9 -2.42 6.39 -7.50
CA GLY A 9 -1.78 7.31 -8.43
C GLY A 9 -0.26 7.25 -8.31
N SER A 10 0.40 6.67 -9.32
CA SER A 10 1.85 6.44 -9.33
C SER A 10 2.66 7.73 -9.10
N PHE A 11 2.20 8.87 -9.61
CA PHE A 11 2.86 10.18 -9.42
C PHE A 11 2.71 10.75 -7.99
N PHE A 12 1.60 10.45 -7.31
CA PHE A 12 1.31 10.97 -5.97
C PHE A 12 1.88 10.09 -4.85
N THR A 13 2.35 8.88 -5.17
CA THR A 13 2.80 7.90 -4.18
C THR A 13 3.96 8.43 -3.31
N VAL A 14 4.90 9.18 -3.89
CA VAL A 14 6.02 9.78 -3.15
C VAL A 14 5.54 10.89 -2.22
N TYR A 15 4.56 11.69 -2.66
CA TYR A 15 3.94 12.72 -1.85
C TYR A 15 3.16 12.11 -0.68
N GLU A 16 2.34 11.10 -0.94
CA GLU A 16 1.58 10.39 0.08
C GLU A 16 2.47 9.72 1.12
N ALA A 17 3.59 9.12 0.69
CA ALA A 17 4.60 8.58 1.61
C ALA A 17 5.24 9.69 2.47
N GLY A 18 5.53 10.85 1.89
CA GLY A 18 6.03 12.02 2.62
C GLY A 18 5.02 12.53 3.65
N VAL A 19 3.74 12.62 3.28
CA VAL A 19 2.63 12.98 4.18
C VAL A 19 2.51 11.96 5.31
N PHE A 20 2.59 10.66 5.01
CA PHE A 20 2.57 9.61 6.03
C PHE A 20 3.72 9.77 7.03
N CYS A 21 4.95 9.97 6.55
CA CYS A 21 6.11 10.23 7.41
C CYS A 21 5.90 11.48 8.26
N ALA A 22 5.45 12.58 7.66
CA ALA A 22 5.21 13.83 8.39
C ALA A 22 4.12 13.65 9.46
N LEU A 23 3.03 12.94 9.17
CA LEU A 23 1.99 12.64 10.15
C LEU A 23 2.51 11.76 11.28
N ARG A 24 3.32 10.75 10.97
CA ARG A 24 3.94 9.89 11.98
C ARG A 24 4.90 10.67 12.89
N ASP A 25 5.72 11.55 12.32
CA ASP A 25 6.82 12.20 13.02
C ASP A 25 6.36 13.49 13.74
N LEU A 26 5.46 14.28 13.13
CA LEU A 26 4.99 15.56 13.66
C LEU A 26 3.67 15.46 14.42
N SER A 27 2.84 14.44 14.14
CA SER A 27 1.53 14.27 14.78
C SER A 27 1.15 12.81 15.01
N PRO A 28 1.95 12.08 15.82
CA PRO A 28 1.72 10.65 16.07
C PRO A 28 0.34 10.37 16.66
N ASP A 29 -0.25 11.34 17.37
CA ASP A 29 -1.59 11.20 17.96
C ASP A 29 -2.68 11.10 16.90
N ILE A 30 -2.54 11.77 15.75
CA ILE A 30 -3.45 11.60 14.60
C ILE A 30 -3.33 10.18 14.06
N MET A 31 -2.11 9.65 13.91
CA MET A 31 -1.88 8.28 13.43
C MET A 31 -2.35 7.19 14.40
N LYS A 32 -2.27 7.46 15.71
CA LYS A 32 -2.81 6.58 16.77
C LYS A 32 -4.33 6.63 16.83
N SER A 33 -4.94 7.81 16.67
CA SER A 33 -6.39 8.02 16.72
C SER A 33 -7.10 7.76 15.38
N ALA A 34 -6.35 7.57 14.29
CA ALA A 34 -6.86 7.09 13.02
C ALA A 34 -7.30 5.63 13.17
N SER A 35 -8.60 5.41 13.33
CA SER A 35 -9.18 4.07 13.48
C SER A 35 -9.22 3.32 12.16
N ARG A 36 -9.21 4.03 11.02
CA ARG A 36 -9.30 3.45 9.68
C ARG A 36 -8.36 4.19 8.71
N ILE A 37 -7.50 3.45 8.05
CA ILE A 37 -6.64 3.94 6.98
C ILE A 37 -7.01 3.21 5.68
N TYR A 38 -7.52 3.96 4.72
CA TYR A 38 -7.91 3.44 3.42
C TYR A 38 -6.78 3.59 2.41
N GLY A 39 -6.63 2.60 1.54
CA GLY A 39 -5.68 2.62 0.45
C GLY A 39 -6.23 1.97 -0.81
N ALA A 40 -6.00 2.59 -1.97
CA ALA A 40 -6.36 2.03 -3.27
C ALA A 40 -5.14 1.98 -4.20
N SER A 41 -4.94 0.88 -4.92
CA SER A 41 -3.80 0.71 -5.85
C SER A 41 -2.45 1.04 -5.18
N SER A 42 -1.67 2.01 -5.67
CA SER A 42 -0.42 2.43 -5.01
C SER A 42 -0.62 2.92 -3.57
N GLY A 43 -1.76 3.52 -3.26
CA GLY A 43 -2.09 4.00 -1.92
C GLY A 43 -2.29 2.88 -0.90
N SER A 44 -2.67 1.66 -1.32
CA SER A 44 -2.73 0.51 -0.41
C SER A 44 -1.33 0.07 -0.01
N VAL A 45 -0.39 0.02 -0.96
CA VAL A 45 1.03 -0.21 -0.66
C VAL A 45 1.56 0.86 0.29
N VAL A 46 1.14 2.13 0.09
CA VAL A 46 1.52 3.21 1.00
C VAL A 46 1.02 2.95 2.42
N ALA A 47 -0.26 2.66 2.57
CA ALA A 47 -0.86 2.41 3.87
C ALA A 47 -0.24 1.19 4.57
N THR A 48 0.00 0.09 3.84
CA THR A 48 0.56 -1.16 4.39
C THR A 48 1.97 -0.97 4.92
N VAL A 49 2.90 -0.44 4.10
CA VAL A 49 4.30 -0.27 4.50
C VAL A 49 4.42 0.74 5.64
N GLY A 50 3.62 1.81 5.60
CA GLY A 50 3.56 2.78 6.69
C GLY A 50 3.07 2.19 8.01
N LEU A 51 1.98 1.41 7.99
CA LEU A 51 1.42 0.77 9.18
C LEU A 51 2.30 -0.32 9.77
N CYS A 52 3.07 -1.03 8.94
CA CYS A 52 4.02 -2.04 9.39
C CYS A 52 5.28 -1.45 10.05
N GLY A 53 5.39 -0.11 10.14
CA GLY A 53 6.54 0.55 10.73
C GLY A 53 7.84 0.39 9.93
N CYS A 54 7.73 -0.03 8.67
CA CYS A 54 8.88 -0.14 7.78
C CYS A 54 9.49 1.26 7.53
N ASP A 55 10.78 1.32 7.20
CA ASP A 55 11.42 2.56 6.75
C ASP A 55 10.78 3.00 5.43
N VAL A 56 9.77 3.88 5.55
CA VAL A 56 9.00 4.48 4.46
C VAL A 56 9.92 5.24 3.48
N GLY A 57 11.08 5.73 3.93
CA GLY A 57 12.04 6.36 3.02
C GLY A 57 12.74 5.33 2.12
N LYS A 58 13.30 4.27 2.71
CA LYS A 58 14.09 3.26 1.98
C LYS A 58 13.23 2.31 1.16
N GLY A 59 12.13 1.82 1.73
CA GLY A 59 11.23 0.88 1.06
C GLY A 59 10.62 1.47 -0.21
N TYR A 60 10.16 2.73 -0.15
CA TYR A 60 9.50 3.38 -1.28
C TYR A 60 10.48 3.90 -2.30
N ARG A 61 11.62 4.45 -1.86
CA ARG A 61 12.67 4.86 -2.79
C ARG A 61 13.16 3.65 -3.58
N PHE A 62 13.30 2.49 -2.95
CA PHE A 62 13.61 1.23 -3.63
C PHE A 62 12.47 0.80 -4.57
N LEU A 63 11.23 0.75 -4.09
CA LEU A 63 10.06 0.32 -4.88
C LEU A 63 9.87 1.20 -6.13
N PHE A 64 9.86 2.53 -5.95
CA PHE A 64 9.62 3.50 -7.01
C PHE A 64 10.79 3.62 -7.99
N TYR A 65 12.03 3.61 -7.50
CA TYR A 65 13.21 3.58 -8.35
C TYR A 65 13.19 2.36 -9.25
N ASN A 66 12.91 1.18 -8.72
CA ASN A 66 12.87 -0.02 -9.54
C ASN A 66 11.64 -0.07 -10.45
N LEU A 67 10.45 0.35 -9.99
CA LEU A 67 9.23 0.42 -10.81
C LEU A 67 9.38 1.35 -12.02
N SER A 68 10.08 2.48 -11.87
CA SER A 68 10.36 3.41 -12.97
C SER A 68 11.35 2.85 -14.00
N HIS A 69 12.11 1.81 -13.64
CA HIS A 69 13.00 1.07 -14.54
C HIS A 69 12.35 -0.19 -15.13
N VAL A 70 11.18 -0.61 -14.64
CA VAL A 70 10.40 -1.68 -15.26
C VAL A 70 9.71 -1.10 -16.49
N LYS A 71 10.15 -1.53 -17.69
CA LYS A 71 9.53 -1.16 -18.96
C LYS A 71 8.03 -1.48 -18.94
N THR A 72 7.22 -0.44 -18.84
CA THR A 72 5.75 -0.53 -18.92
C THR A 72 5.36 -0.54 -20.41
N SER A 73 4.93 -1.69 -20.92
CA SER A 73 4.29 -1.74 -22.24
C SER A 73 2.86 -1.22 -22.11
N VAL A 74 2.57 -0.13 -22.81
CA VAL A 74 1.30 0.60 -22.82
C VAL A 74 0.29 -0.15 -23.68
N CYS A 75 -0.36 -1.21 -23.17
CA CYS A 75 -1.55 -1.76 -23.82
C CYS A 75 -2.47 -2.55 -22.86
N GLY A 76 -3.35 -1.80 -22.18
CA GLY A 76 -4.80 -1.98 -22.17
C GLY A 76 -5.50 -3.27 -21.68
N LEU A 77 -4.94 -4.47 -21.84
CA LEU A 77 -5.70 -5.70 -21.52
C LEU A 77 -4.85 -6.91 -21.13
N VAL A 78 -3.53 -6.80 -21.24
CA VAL A 78 -2.58 -7.85 -20.82
C VAL A 78 -1.53 -7.22 -19.90
N LEU A 79 -1.97 -6.80 -18.71
CA LEU A 79 -1.11 -6.15 -17.73
C LEU A 79 -0.15 -7.16 -17.07
N GLY A 80 1.07 -7.23 -17.62
CA GLY A 80 2.26 -6.88 -16.83
C GLY A 80 2.61 -7.75 -15.61
N GLY A 81 2.63 -9.08 -15.75
CA GLY A 81 3.10 -9.97 -14.68
C GLY A 81 4.49 -9.62 -14.12
N GLY A 82 5.34 -8.90 -14.86
CA GLY A 82 6.64 -8.41 -14.37
C GLY A 82 6.52 -7.38 -13.23
N ILE A 83 5.56 -6.45 -13.31
CA ILE A 83 5.34 -5.42 -12.30
C ILE A 83 4.72 -6.04 -11.05
N LEU A 84 3.73 -6.91 -11.22
CA LEU A 84 3.10 -7.62 -10.11
C LEU A 84 4.10 -8.54 -9.40
N ARG A 85 4.95 -9.27 -10.13
CA ARG A 85 6.04 -10.06 -9.55
C ARG A 85 7.06 -9.19 -8.82
N PHE A 86 7.46 -8.07 -9.41
CA PHE A 86 8.39 -7.15 -8.75
C PHE A 86 7.80 -6.57 -7.45
N LEU A 87 6.53 -6.15 -7.48
CA LEU A 87 5.81 -5.63 -6.32
C LEU A 87 5.71 -6.71 -5.23
N ARG A 88 5.27 -7.92 -5.58
CA ARG A 88 5.17 -9.07 -4.68
C ARG A 88 6.51 -9.37 -4.00
N ASN A 89 7.59 -9.51 -4.78
CA ASN A 89 8.92 -9.78 -4.24
C ASN A 89 9.41 -8.66 -3.31
N THR A 90 9.04 -7.41 -3.61
CA THR A 90 9.42 -6.27 -2.76
C THR A 90 8.64 -6.30 -1.45
N LEU A 91 7.33 -6.53 -1.48
CA LEU A 91 6.52 -6.66 -0.27
C LEU A 91 6.97 -7.86 0.58
N GLU A 92 7.28 -9.00 -0.03
CA GLU A 92 7.86 -10.16 0.65
C GLU A 92 9.24 -9.89 1.28
N LYS A 93 9.98 -8.89 0.79
CA LYS A 93 11.28 -8.51 1.34
C LYS A 93 11.16 -7.51 2.49
N PHE A 94 10.22 -6.57 2.40
CA PHE A 94 10.14 -5.44 3.34
C PHE A 94 9.09 -5.61 4.44
N LEU A 95 8.03 -6.40 4.21
CA LEU A 95 7.00 -6.62 5.22
C LEU A 95 7.49 -7.57 6.30
N PRO A 96 7.22 -7.30 7.59
CA PRO A 96 7.53 -8.23 8.66
C PRO A 96 6.64 -9.50 8.59
N PRO A 97 7.02 -10.60 9.26
CA PRO A 97 6.23 -11.84 9.27
C PRO A 97 4.80 -11.64 9.80
N ASN A 98 4.65 -10.79 10.83
CA ASN A 98 3.39 -10.45 11.47
C ASN A 98 2.69 -9.23 10.83
N ALA A 99 3.02 -8.86 9.59
CA ALA A 99 2.42 -7.69 8.92
C ALA A 99 0.89 -7.72 8.91
N HIS A 100 0.30 -8.89 8.65
CA HIS A 100 -1.14 -9.10 8.63
C HIS A 100 -1.80 -8.82 9.99
N GLU A 101 -1.14 -9.17 11.11
CA GLU A 101 -1.61 -8.85 12.46
C GLU A 101 -1.52 -7.35 12.78
N LEU A 102 -0.47 -6.68 12.29
CA LEU A 102 -0.25 -5.25 12.54
C LEU A 102 -1.28 -4.37 11.84
N VAL A 103 -1.77 -4.81 10.68
CA VAL A 103 -2.63 -4.00 9.81
C VAL A 103 -4.11 -4.41 9.84
N SER A 104 -4.43 -5.65 10.22
CA SER A 104 -5.83 -6.12 10.29
C SER A 104 -6.67 -5.25 11.22
N GLY A 105 -7.88 -4.93 10.81
CA GLY A 105 -8.81 -4.03 11.53
C GLY A 105 -8.49 -2.53 11.40
N LYS A 106 -7.28 -2.15 10.97
CA LYS A 106 -6.87 -0.74 10.81
C LYS A 106 -6.69 -0.33 9.34
N LEU A 107 -6.15 -1.22 8.51
CA LEU A 107 -5.97 -1.02 7.08
C LEU A 107 -7.24 -1.44 6.32
N HIS A 108 -7.65 -0.63 5.35
CA HIS A 108 -8.78 -0.90 4.47
C HIS A 108 -8.34 -0.77 3.01
N ILE A 109 -8.17 -1.91 2.33
CA ILE A 109 -7.79 -1.94 0.91
C ILE A 109 -9.05 -1.88 0.06
N VAL A 110 -9.14 -0.87 -0.79
CA VAL A 110 -10.23 -0.71 -1.76
C VAL A 110 -9.84 -1.39 -3.07
N LEU A 111 -10.60 -2.42 -3.45
CA LEU A 111 -10.40 -3.23 -4.64
C LEU A 111 -11.56 -3.04 -5.61
N THR A 112 -11.27 -3.12 -6.91
CA THR A 112 -12.30 -3.10 -7.97
C THR A 112 -12.60 -4.53 -8.40
N ARG A 113 -13.84 -4.96 -8.20
CA ARG A 113 -14.31 -6.28 -8.58
C ARG A 113 -14.64 -6.29 -10.07
N LEU A 114 -13.86 -7.04 -10.86
CA LEU A 114 -13.92 -6.94 -12.33
C LEU A 114 -15.22 -7.45 -12.96
N HIS A 115 -15.94 -8.38 -12.32
CA HIS A 115 -17.16 -8.95 -12.92
C HIS A 115 -18.37 -8.02 -12.90
N ASP A 116 -18.42 -7.06 -11.95
CA ASP A 116 -19.54 -6.11 -11.81
C ASP A 116 -19.08 -4.66 -11.64
N TRP A 117 -17.78 -4.39 -11.73
CA TRP A 117 -17.14 -3.08 -11.59
C TRP A 117 -17.41 -2.38 -10.25
N ARG A 118 -17.82 -3.13 -9.22
CA ARG A 118 -18.08 -2.57 -7.90
C ARG A 118 -16.81 -2.51 -7.06
N ASN A 119 -16.73 -1.49 -6.23
CA ASN A 119 -15.67 -1.39 -5.24
C ASN A 119 -16.01 -2.27 -4.04
N VAL A 120 -15.05 -3.08 -3.61
CA VAL A 120 -15.10 -3.87 -2.38
C VAL A 120 -13.96 -3.42 -1.48
N THR A 121 -14.13 -3.57 -0.17
CA THR A 121 -13.10 -3.20 0.81
C THR A 121 -12.74 -4.40 1.65
N VAL A 122 -11.44 -4.66 1.77
CA VAL A 122 -10.87 -5.73 2.60
C VAL A 122 -10.11 -5.09 3.75
N SER A 123 -10.35 -5.52 4.98
CA SER A 123 -9.69 -4.99 6.18
C SER A 123 -9.10 -6.03 7.11
N GLU A 124 -9.47 -7.30 6.91
CA GLU A 124 -8.96 -8.42 7.69
C GLU A 124 -8.08 -9.28 6.79
N PHE A 125 -6.94 -9.70 7.31
CA PHE A 125 -5.97 -10.52 6.60
C PHE A 125 -5.57 -11.69 7.50
N ALA A 126 -5.83 -12.93 7.05
CA ALA A 126 -5.54 -14.15 7.80
C ALA A 126 -4.06 -14.55 7.73
N SER A 127 -3.33 -14.09 6.71
CA SER A 127 -1.89 -14.30 6.62
C SER A 127 -1.17 -13.14 5.91
N ARG A 128 0.17 -13.15 6.04
CA ARG A 128 1.04 -12.21 5.33
C ARG A 128 0.93 -12.38 3.82
N GLU A 129 0.77 -13.60 3.36
CA GLU A 129 0.62 -13.94 1.94
C GLU A 129 -0.71 -13.42 1.40
N GLU A 130 -1.79 -13.50 2.19
CA GLU A 130 -3.08 -12.91 1.83
C GLU A 130 -3.01 -11.38 1.74
N LEU A 131 -2.28 -10.72 2.64
CA LEU A 131 -2.04 -9.27 2.59
C LEU A 131 -1.25 -8.83 1.33
N ILE A 132 -0.35 -9.68 0.84
CA ILE A 132 0.50 -9.38 -0.33
C ILE A 132 -0.24 -9.63 -1.65
N GLN A 133 -1.26 -10.49 -1.64
CA GLN A 133 -2.04 -10.88 -2.82
C GLN A 133 -2.95 -9.74 -3.31
#